data_AF-A0A2E8A399-F1
#
_entry.id   AF-A0A2E8A399-F1
#
_cell.length_a   1.000
_cell.length_b   1.000
_cell.length_c   1.000
_cell.angle_alpha   90.00
_cell.angle_beta   90.00
_cell.angle_gamma   90.00
#
_symmetry.space_group_name_H-M   'P 1'
#
loop_
_entity.id
_entity.type
_entity.pdbx_description
1 polymer ?
#
loop_
_entity_poly.entity_id
_entity_poly.type
_entity_poly.pdbx_seq_one_letter_code
_entity_poly.pdbx_strand_id
1 'polypeptide(L)'
;MAEVKEMTIPLRAAWAVPRTRRANRAITEIRKHVARHMKMTEDEDIWIDEAVNHYIWSRGMQKPPRKVRVVCTREEGFPLEVKLLEE
;
A
#
# COMPACT_ATOMS: atom_id res chain seq x y z
N MET A 1 -8.44 -20.46 -4.26
CA MET A 1 -8.61 -19.64 -5.50
C MET A 1 -7.96 -18.29 -5.27
N ALA A 2 -7.24 -17.73 -6.25
CA ALA A 2 -6.64 -16.40 -6.09
C ALA A 2 -7.73 -15.32 -6.14
N GLU A 3 -7.89 -14.55 -5.06
CA GLU A 3 -8.77 -13.37 -5.05
C GLU A 3 -7.93 -12.15 -5.45
N VAL A 4 -8.24 -11.58 -6.61
CA VAL A 4 -7.61 -10.35 -7.11
C VAL A 4 -8.57 -9.19 -6.90
N LYS A 5 -8.08 -8.12 -6.27
CA LYS A 5 -8.87 -6.92 -5.99
C LYS A 5 -8.10 -5.66 -6.34
N GLU A 6 -8.69 -4.85 -7.20
CA GLU A 6 -8.21 -3.51 -7.52
C GLU A 6 -8.77 -2.50 -6.53
N MET A 7 -7.93 -1.63 -5.97
CA MET A 7 -8.39 -0.56 -5.10
C MET A 7 -7.54 0.70 -5.21
N THR A 8 -8.17 1.84 -4.98
CA THR A 8 -7.49 3.14 -4.90
C THR A 8 -7.32 3.53 -3.45
N ILE A 9 -6.08 3.64 -2.99
CA ILE A 9 -5.74 3.98 -1.61
C ILE A 9 -5.51 5.49 -1.48
N PRO A 10 -6.32 6.20 -0.68
CA PRO A 10 -6.10 7.62 -0.39
C PRO A 10 -5.02 7.81 0.68
N LEU A 11 -3.91 8.47 0.34
CA LEU A 11 -2.79 8.74 1.26
C LEU A 11 -2.97 10.05 2.05
N ARG A 12 -4.21 10.49 2.27
CA ARG A 12 -4.50 11.73 3.00
C ARG A 12 -3.90 11.74 4.41
N ALA A 13 -3.87 10.58 5.07
CA ALA A 13 -3.33 10.44 6.42
C ALA A 13 -1.82 10.70 6.48
N ALA A 14 -1.09 10.52 5.38
CA ALA A 14 0.34 10.85 5.32
C ALA A 14 0.60 12.36 5.45
N TRP A 15 -0.40 13.22 5.25
CA TRP A 15 -0.25 14.68 5.39
C TRP A 15 -0.43 15.18 6.82
N ALA A 16 -0.92 14.34 7.73
CA ALA A 16 -1.05 14.67 9.15
C ALA A 16 0.30 14.64 9.90
N VAL A 17 1.34 14.04 9.31
CA VAL A 17 2.68 13.95 9.92
C VAL A 17 3.64 15.00 9.37
N PRO A 18 4.74 15.31 10.11
CA PRO A 18 5.79 16.21 9.64
C PRO A 18 6.33 15.82 8.26
N ARG A 19 6.79 16.83 7.50
CA ARG A 19 7.23 16.66 6.10
C ARG A 19 8.27 15.57 5.92
N THR A 20 9.18 15.40 6.87
CA THR A 20 10.26 14.40 6.84
C THR A 20 9.79 12.96 7.07
N ARG A 21 8.53 12.70 7.42
CA ARG A 21 8.05 11.34 7.73
C ARG A 21 6.90 10.89 6.84
N ARG A 22 6.57 11.66 5.80
CA ARG A 22 5.35 11.43 5.00
C ARG A 22 5.42 10.18 4.15
N ALA A 23 6.52 9.93 3.44
CA ALA A 23 6.69 8.71 2.65
C ALA A 23 6.61 7.45 3.52
N ASN A 24 7.32 7.43 4.66
CA ASN A 24 7.22 6.34 5.63
C ASN A 24 5.77 6.14 6.12
N ARG A 25 5.07 7.24 6.43
CA ARG A 25 3.68 7.16 6.86
C ARG A 25 2.75 6.67 5.75
N ALA A 26 3.01 7.01 4.49
CA ALA A 26 2.23 6.55 3.35
C ALA A 26 2.29 5.03 3.20
N ILE A 27 3.48 4.43 3.35
CA ILE A 27 3.65 2.96 3.33
C ILE A 27 2.88 2.31 4.49
N THR A 28 2.98 2.87 5.70
CA THR A 28 2.19 2.38 6.83
C THR A 28 0.69 2.48 6.57
N GLU A 29 0.23 3.55 5.93
CA GLU A 29 -1.17 3.74 5.61
C GLU A 29 -1.67 2.73 4.57
N ILE A 30 -0.84 2.40 3.57
CA ILE A 30 -1.14 1.34 2.59
C ILE A 30 -1.33 0.01 3.30
N ARG A 31 -0.39 -0.39 4.17
CA ARG A 31 -0.50 -1.64 4.96
C ARG A 31 -1.82 -1.68 5.73
N LYS A 32 -2.15 -0.60 6.45
CA LYS A 32 -3.40 -0.50 7.22
C LYS A 32 -4.65 -0.56 6.35
N HIS A 33 -4.62 0.10 5.20
CA HIS A 33 -5.77 0.15 4.30
C HIS A 33 -6.04 -1.22 3.68
N VAL A 34 -4.98 -1.91 3.23
CA VAL A 34 -5.06 -3.25 2.66
C VAL A 34 -5.52 -4.26 3.71
N ALA A 35 -4.91 -4.27 4.90
CA ALA A 35 -5.32 -5.16 6.00
C ALA A 35 -6.81 -5.03 6.34
N ARG A 36 -7.33 -3.79 6.38
CA ARG A 36 -8.75 -3.52 6.67
C ARG A 36 -9.69 -4.06 5.57
N HIS A 37 -9.35 -3.86 4.29
CA HIS A 37 -10.26 -4.16 3.18
C HIS A 37 -10.16 -5.60 2.68
N MET A 38 -9.03 -6.27 2.92
CA MET A 38 -8.81 -7.69 2.63
C MET A 38 -9.15 -8.58 3.84
N LYS A 39 -9.53 -7.98 4.98
CA LYS A 39 -9.88 -8.67 6.24
C LYS A 39 -8.79 -9.67 6.67
N MET A 40 -7.55 -9.19 6.75
CA MET A 40 -6.45 -10.04 7.18
C MET A 40 -6.66 -10.56 8.61
N THR A 41 -6.35 -11.82 8.81
CA THR A 41 -6.14 -12.41 10.14
C THR A 41 -4.76 -12.03 10.67
N GLU A 42 -4.59 -12.06 11.98
CA GLU A 42 -3.40 -11.54 12.68
C GLU A 42 -2.08 -12.24 12.26
N ASP A 43 -2.20 -13.44 11.67
CA ASP A 43 -1.10 -14.30 11.22
C ASP A 43 -0.71 -14.11 9.73
N GLU A 44 -1.35 -13.22 8.98
CA GLU A 44 -1.02 -13.00 7.56
C GLU A 44 -0.01 -11.85 7.39
N ASP A 45 1.05 -12.09 6.63
CA ASP A 45 2.03 -11.07 6.25
C ASP A 45 1.62 -10.31 4.98
N ILE A 46 1.90 -8.99 4.95
CA ILE A 46 1.71 -8.15 3.75
C ILE A 46 3.05 -7.96 3.06
N TRP A 47 3.14 -8.44 1.83
CA TRP A 47 4.26 -8.18 0.95
C TRP A 47 3.92 -7.04 -0.01
N ILE A 48 4.66 -5.94 0.10
CA ILE A 48 4.51 -4.78 -0.78
C ILE A 48 5.62 -4.85 -1.81
N ASP A 49 5.23 -4.85 -3.08
CA ASP A 49 6.16 -4.86 -4.19
C ASP A 49 7.04 -3.60 -4.20
N GLU A 50 8.26 -3.75 -4.71
CA GLU A 50 9.23 -2.66 -4.77
C GLU A 50 8.75 -1.50 -5.65
N ALA A 51 7.99 -1.77 -6.72
CA ALA A 51 7.44 -0.75 -7.60
C ALA A 51 6.50 0.22 -6.85
N VAL A 52 5.71 -0.30 -5.91
CA VAL A 52 4.84 0.52 -5.06
C VAL A 52 5.69 1.43 -4.17
N ASN A 53 6.79 0.90 -3.61
CA ASN A 53 7.71 1.70 -2.82
C ASN A 53 8.35 2.81 -3.68
N HIS A 54 8.98 2.47 -4.81
CA HIS A 54 9.57 3.46 -5.72
C HIS A 54 8.57 4.53 -6.16
N TYR A 55 7.32 4.15 -6.46
CA TYR A 55 6.28 5.11 -6.81
C TYR A 55 5.98 6.10 -5.68
N ILE A 56 5.89 5.64 -4.42
CA ILE A 56 5.70 6.52 -3.25
C ILE A 56 6.88 7.47 -3.07
N TRP A 57 8.11 6.96 -3.28
CA TRP A 57 9.35 7.72 -3.09
C TRP A 57 9.78 8.53 -4.32
N SER A 58 9.07 8.42 -5.46
CA SER A 58 9.41 9.09 -6.74
C SER A 58 9.58 10.61 -6.64
N ARG A 59 8.85 11.27 -5.73
CA ARG A 59 8.90 12.72 -5.47
C ARG A 59 9.69 13.07 -4.21
N GLY A 60 10.47 12.12 -3.71
CA GLY A 60 11.20 12.20 -2.45
C GLY A 60 10.31 12.05 -1.21
N MET A 61 10.96 12.11 -0.05
CA MET A 61 10.35 11.84 1.25
C MET A 61 9.21 12.80 1.64
N GLN A 62 9.24 14.05 1.15
CA GLN A 62 8.37 15.12 1.62
C GLN A 62 7.03 15.24 0.88
N LYS A 63 6.94 14.71 -0.34
CA LYS A 63 5.81 14.92 -1.25
C LYS A 63 5.33 13.61 -1.86
N PRO A 64 4.98 12.59 -1.05
CA PRO A 64 4.43 11.35 -1.60
C PRO A 64 3.13 11.64 -2.38
N PRO A 65 2.79 10.82 -3.39
CA PRO A 65 1.52 10.90 -4.11
C PRO A 65 0.30 10.94 -3.18
N ARG A 66 -0.79 11.60 -3.61
CA ARG A 66 -2.03 11.73 -2.81
C ARG A 66 -2.91 10.48 -2.86
N LYS A 67 -2.80 9.71 -3.95
CA LYS A 67 -3.54 8.48 -4.21
C LYS A 67 -2.59 7.48 -4.87
N VAL A 68 -2.78 6.20 -4.59
CA VAL A 68 -2.08 5.09 -5.27
C VAL A 68 -3.13 4.07 -5.66
N ARG A 69 -3.11 3.61 -6.91
CA ARG A 69 -3.91 2.49 -7.38
C ARG A 69 -3.08 1.23 -7.22
N VAL A 70 -3.64 0.23 -6.54
CA VAL A 70 -2.94 -1.04 -6.29
C VAL A 70 -3.83 -2.21 -6.65
N VAL A 71 -3.19 -3.28 -7.08
CA VAL A 71 -3.78 -4.61 -7.19
C VAL A 71 -3.33 -5.40 -5.98
N CYS A 72 -4.29 -5.91 -5.23
CA CYS A 72 -4.03 -6.84 -4.13
C CYS A 72 -4.39 -8.25 -4.60
N THR A 73 -3.46 -9.18 -4.46
CA THR A 73 -3.68 -10.60 -4.78
C THR A 73 -3.59 -11.41 -3.49
N ARG A 74 -4.63 -12.19 -3.20
CA ARG A 74 -4.65 -13.13 -2.08
C ARG A 74 -4.63 -14.55 -2.61
N GLU A 75 -3.62 -15.31 -2.20
CA GLU A 75 -3.51 -16.74 -2.46
C GLU A 75 -3.49 -17.52 -1.15
N GLU A 76 -4.10 -18.70 -1.13
CA GLU A 76 -4.15 -19.55 0.07
C GLU A 76 -2.75 -20.10 0.37
N GLY A 77 -2.19 -19.73 1.53
CA GLY A 77 -0.86 -20.17 1.97
C GLY A 77 0.30 -19.23 1.62
N PHE A 78 0.04 -18.10 0.95
CA PHE A 78 1.04 -17.08 0.63
C PHE A 78 0.72 -15.72 1.28
N PRO A 79 1.75 -14.89 1.55
CA PRO A 79 1.56 -13.51 1.97
C PRO A 79 0.73 -12.72 0.96
N LEU A 80 -0.04 -11.75 1.44
CA LEU A 80 -0.85 -10.91 0.57
C LEU A 80 0.04 -9.97 -0.24
N GLU A 81 0.01 -10.12 -1.56
CA GLU A 81 0.85 -9.33 -2.48
C GLU A 81 0.14 -8.04 -2.89
N VAL A 82 0.85 -6.92 -2.80
CA VAL A 82 0.38 -5.60 -3.24
C VAL A 82 1.26 -5.09 -4.38
N LYS A 83 0.70 -5.02 -5.59
CA LYS A 83 1.36 -4.53 -6.80
C LYS A 83 0.78 -3.19 -7.24
N LEU A 84 1.59 -2.39 -7.94
CA LEU A 84 1.13 -1.15 -8.54
C LEU A 84 0.20 -1.49 -9.71
N LEU A 85 -0.94 -0.82 -9.80
CA LEU A 85 -1.73 -0.87 -11.02
C LEU A 85 -1.10 0.13 -12.00
N GLU A 86 -0.31 -0.36 -12.95
CA GLU A 86 0.13 0.43 -14.09
C GLU A 86 -1.07 0.56 -15.06
N GLU A 87 -1.44 1.81 -15.36
CA GLU A 87 -2.29 2.15 -16.51
C GLU A 87 -1.41 2.57 -17.69
#